data_AF-A0A4Q1CLY9-F1
#
_entry.id   AF-A0A4Q1CLY9-F1
#
_cell.length_a   1.000
_cell.length_b   1.000
_cell.length_c   1.000
_cell.angle_alpha   90.00
_cell.angle_beta   90.00
_cell.angle_gamma   90.00
#
_symmetry.space_group_name_H-M   'P 1'
#
loop_
_entity.id
_entity.type
_entity.pdbx_description
1 polymer ?
#
loop_
_entity_poly.entity_id
_entity_poly.type
_entity_poly.pdbx_seq_one_letter_code
_entity_poly.pdbx_strand_id
1 'polypeptide(L)'
;MNLQKQSKNRFSIKTLQVLFLLMISISSIITSCQKSSLEEKHQAKDELVQSPGEESTDIFDVECHEVNDYTWELKQNQYGQWYAAYTNVSYTVCRSVSPSSGTAPPNGSGGTALWGTNTSTFNSLNGSSISSIHDYFKCLDPNSSATITVYVDQPTANTDQLWQDLGSSTANVGDVFIEIQQGSYTRVFGFYPSSPVNENSTQTATGVLLDKSNKSYDVALTFGVNSTQFANILNYARHSLTVFPTYHFFYNNNVDYAVNILLLGGLPINKPYAYWPNIGTINSAGLLGEILKETQVNSAILTQGGSSNSFSTTCP
;
A
#
# COMPACT_ATOMS: atom_id res chain seq x y z
N MET A 1 -15.69 55.38 -25.74
CA MET A 1 -16.33 54.29 -24.96
C MET A 1 -15.99 52.99 -25.66
N ASN A 2 -15.07 52.21 -25.09
CA ASN A 2 -14.30 51.15 -25.75
C ASN A 2 -14.81 49.80 -25.24
N LEU A 3 -15.36 48.94 -26.11
CA LEU A 3 -15.82 47.59 -25.76
C LEU A 3 -14.87 46.54 -26.33
N GLN A 4 -14.42 45.67 -25.44
CA GLN A 4 -13.36 44.69 -25.64
C GLN A 4 -13.73 43.52 -26.55
N LYS A 5 -12.67 43.02 -27.20
CA LYS A 5 -12.59 41.91 -28.14
C LYS A 5 -12.40 40.60 -27.37
N GLN A 6 -13.37 39.69 -27.37
CA GLN A 6 -13.19 38.31 -26.90
C GLN A 6 -12.73 37.40 -28.05
N SER A 7 -11.56 36.77 -27.92
CA SER A 7 -11.08 35.74 -28.86
C SER A 7 -11.66 34.37 -28.49
N LYS A 8 -12.48 33.82 -29.39
CA LYS A 8 -12.96 32.43 -29.31
C LYS A 8 -11.85 31.47 -29.74
N ASN A 9 -11.25 30.74 -28.79
CA ASN A 9 -10.48 29.54 -29.08
C ASN A 9 -11.43 28.42 -29.53
N ARG A 10 -11.55 28.23 -30.85
CA ARG A 10 -12.23 27.05 -31.41
C ARG A 10 -11.19 25.95 -31.58
N PHE A 11 -11.16 25.00 -30.65
CA PHE A 11 -10.51 23.72 -30.91
C PHE A 11 -11.30 23.00 -32.02
N SER A 12 -10.58 22.58 -33.07
CA SER A 12 -11.17 21.91 -34.22
C SER A 12 -11.69 20.54 -33.83
N ILE A 13 -12.93 20.22 -34.22
CA ILE A 13 -13.56 18.90 -34.00
C ILE A 13 -12.68 17.75 -34.51
N LYS A 14 -11.86 18.01 -35.54
CA LYS A 14 -10.89 17.04 -36.08
C LYS A 14 -9.79 16.68 -35.07
N THR A 15 -9.36 17.63 -34.23
CA THR A 15 -8.36 17.38 -33.19
C THR A 15 -8.92 16.51 -32.07
N LEU A 16 -10.20 16.69 -31.71
CA LEU A 16 -10.88 15.83 -30.73
C LEU A 16 -11.07 14.40 -31.23
N GLN A 17 -11.40 14.21 -32.52
CA GLN A 17 -11.57 12.88 -33.10
C GLN A 17 -10.25 12.10 -33.16
N VAL A 18 -9.13 12.77 -33.45
CA VAL A 18 -7.79 12.12 -33.46
C VAL A 18 -7.39 11.69 -32.05
N LEU A 19 -7.63 12.52 -31.03
CA LEU A 19 -7.40 12.17 -29.62
C LEU A 19 -8.26 10.98 -29.18
N PHE A 20 -9.53 10.94 -29.57
CA PHE A 20 -10.43 9.84 -29.23
C PHE A 20 -10.00 8.51 -29.87
N LEU A 21 -9.57 8.53 -31.14
CA LEU A 21 -9.06 7.34 -31.82
C LEU A 21 -7.72 6.87 -31.24
N LEU A 22 -6.85 7.80 -30.80
CA LEU A 22 -5.59 7.44 -30.13
C LEU A 22 -5.86 6.72 -28.80
N MET A 23 -6.84 7.19 -28.03
CA MET A 23 -7.20 6.60 -26.73
C MET A 23 -7.78 5.18 -26.89
N ILE A 24 -8.59 4.93 -27.91
CA ILE A 24 -9.12 3.59 -28.22
C ILE A 24 -7.98 2.63 -28.61
N SER A 25 -7.00 3.11 -29.39
CA SER A 25 -5.86 2.30 -29.81
C SER A 25 -4.95 1.90 -28.64
N ILE A 26 -4.72 2.82 -27.69
CA ILE A 26 -3.91 2.56 -26.50
C ILE A 26 -4.61 1.56 -25.58
N SER A 27 -5.93 1.70 -25.39
CA SER A 27 -6.71 0.74 -24.59
C SER A 27 -6.68 -0.67 -25.18
N SER A 28 -6.70 -0.80 -26.51
CA SER A 28 -6.66 -2.10 -27.19
C SER A 28 -5.27 -2.77 -27.08
N ILE A 29 -4.19 -1.98 -27.08
CA ILE A 29 -2.82 -2.46 -26.91
C ILE A 29 -2.59 -2.95 -25.47
N ILE A 30 -3.09 -2.23 -24.47
CA ILE A 30 -2.97 -2.61 -23.06
C ILE A 30 -3.69 -3.95 -22.79
N THR A 31 -4.92 -4.11 -23.30
CA THR A 31 -5.68 -5.37 -23.16
C THR A 31 -4.98 -6.54 -23.87
N SER A 32 -4.35 -6.29 -25.03
CA SER A 32 -3.60 -7.32 -25.75
C SER A 32 -2.34 -7.77 -24.99
N CYS A 33 -1.60 -6.85 -24.37
CA CYS A 33 -0.42 -7.18 -23.56
C CYS A 33 -0.76 -7.93 -22.27
N GLN A 34 -1.89 -7.62 -21.65
CA GLN A 34 -2.35 -8.36 -20.46
C GLN A 34 -2.76 -9.79 -20.82
N LYS A 35 -3.40 -9.98 -21.98
CA LYS A 35 -3.81 -11.31 -22.45
C LYS A 35 -2.62 -12.21 -22.81
N SER A 36 -1.59 -11.67 -23.48
CA SER A 36 -0.38 -12.45 -23.81
C SER A 36 0.41 -12.87 -22.57
N SER A 37 0.47 -12.01 -21.54
CA SER A 37 1.13 -12.34 -20.26
C SER A 37 0.41 -13.46 -19.48
N LEU A 38 -0.92 -13.54 -19.61
CA LEU A 38 -1.72 -14.63 -19.03
C LEU A 38 -1.54 -15.94 -19.80
N GLU A 39 -1.52 -15.89 -21.13
CA GLU A 39 -1.33 -17.08 -21.98
C GLU A 39 0.08 -17.68 -21.82
N GLU A 40 1.15 -16.88 -21.73
CA GLU A 40 2.51 -17.37 -21.45
C GLU A 40 2.63 -18.02 -20.06
N LYS A 41 1.91 -17.52 -19.05
CA LYS A 41 1.89 -18.10 -17.70
C LYS A 41 1.15 -19.44 -17.63
N HIS A 42 0.11 -19.61 -18.43
CA HIS A 42 -0.57 -20.91 -18.55
C HIS A 42 0.29 -21.93 -19.31
N GLN A 43 1.04 -21.50 -20.33
CA GLN A 43 1.91 -22.38 -21.10
C GLN A 43 3.12 -22.89 -20.27
N ALA A 44 3.68 -22.05 -19.39
CA ALA A 44 4.74 -22.46 -18.46
C ALA A 44 4.28 -23.50 -17.42
N LYS A 45 2.97 -23.57 -17.12
CA LYS A 45 2.40 -24.57 -16.20
C LYS A 45 2.30 -25.95 -16.84
N ASP A 46 2.04 -26.02 -18.14
CA ASP A 46 1.88 -27.28 -18.87
C ASP A 46 3.23 -27.91 -19.25
N GLU A 47 4.29 -27.10 -19.45
CA GLU A 47 5.65 -27.61 -19.74
C GLU A 47 6.35 -28.25 -18.53
N LEU A 48 5.98 -27.86 -17.30
CA LEU A 48 6.52 -28.46 -16.06
C LEU A 48 5.99 -29.90 -15.79
N VAL A 49 5.00 -30.38 -16.55
CA VAL A 49 4.33 -31.67 -16.31
C VAL A 49 4.80 -32.78 -17.28
N GLN A 50 5.66 -32.49 -18.27
CA GLN A 50 5.99 -33.46 -19.34
C GLN A 50 7.48 -33.70 -19.62
N SER A 51 8.33 -33.86 -18.60
CA SER A 51 9.67 -34.44 -18.80
C SER A 51 9.80 -35.79 -18.06
N PRO A 52 9.87 -36.93 -18.78
CA PRO A 52 10.13 -38.22 -18.16
C PRO A 52 11.65 -38.49 -18.16
N GLY A 53 12.26 -38.43 -16.97
CA GLY A 53 13.58 -39.02 -16.73
C GLY A 53 14.53 -38.15 -15.93
N GLU A 54 14.39 -38.17 -14.60
CA GLU A 54 15.46 -38.32 -13.60
C GLU A 54 14.82 -38.14 -12.21
N GLU A 55 14.85 -39.20 -11.39
CA GLU A 55 14.31 -39.23 -10.03
C GLU A 55 15.17 -38.36 -9.10
N SER A 56 14.69 -37.15 -8.85
CA SER A 56 14.89 -36.42 -7.58
C SER A 56 13.88 -35.29 -7.50
N THR A 57 12.60 -35.63 -7.38
CA THR A 57 11.55 -34.66 -7.11
C THR A 57 11.39 -34.51 -5.60
N ASP A 58 12.09 -33.56 -5.00
CA ASP A 58 11.48 -32.81 -3.90
C ASP A 58 10.24 -32.14 -4.51
N ILE A 59 9.09 -32.79 -4.32
CA ILE A 59 7.80 -32.21 -4.72
C ILE A 59 7.58 -31.04 -3.76
N PHE A 60 7.92 -29.83 -4.21
CA PHE A 60 7.46 -28.61 -3.55
C PHE A 60 5.95 -28.57 -3.74
N ASP A 61 5.21 -28.85 -2.67
CA ASP A 61 3.78 -28.62 -2.67
C ASP A 61 3.56 -27.12 -2.94
N VAL A 62 2.70 -26.78 -3.90
CA VAL A 62 2.39 -25.38 -4.22
C VAL A 62 1.00 -25.09 -3.67
N GLU A 63 0.94 -24.21 -2.66
CA GLU A 63 -0.31 -23.75 -2.08
C GLU A 63 -0.74 -22.47 -2.81
N CYS A 64 -1.92 -22.50 -3.44
CA CYS A 64 -2.48 -21.37 -4.18
C CYS A 64 -3.77 -20.88 -3.50
N HIS A 65 -3.91 -19.58 -3.34
CA HIS A 65 -5.12 -18.94 -2.82
C HIS A 65 -5.63 -17.87 -3.78
N GLU A 66 -6.96 -17.81 -3.96
CA GLU A 66 -7.59 -16.66 -4.59
C GLU A 66 -7.55 -15.47 -3.64
N VAL A 67 -6.95 -14.38 -4.11
CA VAL A 67 -6.91 -13.10 -3.42
C VAL A 67 -7.85 -12.17 -4.17
N ASN A 68 -8.88 -11.68 -3.46
CA ASN A 68 -9.66 -10.54 -3.92
C ASN A 68 -8.93 -9.29 -3.48
N ASP A 69 -8.43 -8.55 -4.46
CA ASP A 69 -7.68 -7.33 -4.25
C ASP A 69 -8.43 -6.15 -4.85
N TYR A 70 -8.14 -4.97 -4.32
CA TYR A 70 -8.51 -3.73 -4.92
C TYR A 70 -7.29 -3.14 -5.60
N THR A 71 -7.26 -3.22 -6.93
CA THR A 71 -6.37 -2.37 -7.70
C THR A 71 -7.05 -1.02 -7.87
N TRP A 72 -6.31 0.06 -7.66
CA TRP A 72 -6.81 1.38 -8.02
C TRP A 72 -6.08 1.90 -9.24
N GLU A 73 -6.83 2.63 -10.06
CA GLU A 73 -6.31 3.44 -11.13
C GLU A 73 -6.71 4.89 -10.87
N LEU A 74 -5.76 5.81 -11.03
CA LEU A 74 -6.07 7.24 -11.03
C LEU A 74 -6.86 7.55 -12.30
N LYS A 75 -8.15 7.81 -12.13
CA LYS A 75 -9.01 8.30 -13.21
C LYS A 75 -9.19 9.80 -13.06
N GLN A 76 -9.26 10.48 -14.19
CA GLN A 76 -9.71 11.86 -14.23
C GLN A 76 -11.19 11.87 -14.62
N ASN A 77 -12.03 12.56 -13.86
CA ASN A 77 -13.42 12.74 -14.23
C ASN A 77 -13.55 13.75 -15.38
N GLN A 78 -14.75 13.87 -15.94
CA GLN A 78 -15.05 14.81 -17.03
C GLN A 78 -14.80 16.30 -16.70
N TYR A 79 -14.57 16.63 -15.43
CA TYR A 79 -14.26 17.97 -14.95
C TYR A 79 -12.76 18.18 -14.67
N GLY A 80 -11.91 17.20 -15.00
CA GLY A 80 -10.48 17.28 -14.75
C GLY A 80 -10.06 16.92 -13.33
N GLN A 81 -10.97 16.42 -12.48
CA GLN A 81 -10.65 16.03 -11.11
C GLN A 81 -10.18 14.58 -11.07
N TRP A 82 -9.06 14.35 -10.40
CA TRP A 82 -8.51 13.02 -10.22
C TRP A 82 -9.22 12.31 -9.07
N TYR A 83 -9.69 11.09 -9.31
CA TYR A 83 -10.26 10.18 -8.32
C TYR A 83 -9.63 8.81 -8.52
N ALA A 84 -9.41 8.08 -7.43
CA ALA A 84 -8.99 6.69 -7.54
C ALA A 84 -10.23 5.83 -7.81
N ALA A 85 -10.19 5.07 -8.91
CA ALA A 85 -11.23 4.12 -9.26
C ALA A 85 -10.77 2.73 -8.89
N TYR A 86 -11.61 2.01 -8.14
CA TYR A 86 -11.26 0.71 -7.59
C TYR A 86 -11.91 -0.34 -8.47
N THR A 87 -11.10 -1.19 -9.04
CA THR A 87 -11.57 -2.42 -9.67
C THR A 87 -11.25 -3.55 -8.72
N ASN A 88 -12.27 -4.35 -8.42
CA ASN A 88 -12.07 -5.62 -7.75
C ASN A 88 -11.31 -6.51 -8.74
N VAL A 89 -10.11 -6.94 -8.38
CA VAL A 89 -9.30 -7.84 -9.18
C VAL A 89 -9.07 -9.07 -8.34
N SER A 90 -9.55 -10.20 -8.84
CA SER A 90 -9.24 -11.50 -8.28
C SER A 90 -8.01 -12.04 -8.99
N TYR A 91 -6.97 -12.39 -8.23
CA TYR A 91 -5.82 -13.12 -8.76
C TYR A 91 -5.40 -14.23 -7.80
N THR A 92 -4.73 -15.24 -8.35
CA THR A 92 -4.23 -16.37 -7.56
C THR A 92 -2.79 -16.10 -7.14
N VAL A 93 -2.53 -16.12 -5.84
CA VAL A 93 -1.16 -16.12 -5.29
C VAL A 93 -0.80 -17.55 -4.94
N CYS A 94 0.32 -18.03 -5.47
CA CYS A 94 0.84 -19.36 -5.19
C CYS A 94 2.20 -19.24 -4.49
N ARG A 95 2.43 -20.06 -3.46
CA ARG A 95 3.75 -20.20 -2.83
C ARG A 95 4.20 -21.66 -2.86
N SER A 96 5.51 -21.86 -2.96
CA SER A 96 6.13 -23.15 -2.69
C SER A 96 6.18 -23.40 -1.19
N VAL A 97 5.51 -24.43 -0.71
CA VAL A 97 5.74 -24.98 0.62
C VAL A 97 6.77 -26.11 0.48
N SER A 98 7.89 -25.99 1.19
CA SER A 98 8.84 -27.11 1.26
C SER A 98 8.18 -28.27 2.00
N PRO A 99 8.24 -29.51 1.48
CA PRO A 99 7.78 -30.66 2.23
C PRO A 99 8.57 -30.71 3.55
N SER A 100 7.86 -30.62 4.67
CA SER A 100 8.47 -30.64 5.98
C SER A 100 9.25 -31.94 6.16
N SER A 101 10.58 -31.88 6.13
CA SER A 101 11.40 -32.97 6.63
C SER A 101 11.13 -33.09 8.12
N GLY A 102 10.44 -34.17 8.48
CA GLY A 102 10.05 -34.46 9.85
C GLY A 102 11.27 -34.56 10.76
N THR A 103 11.59 -33.45 11.42
CA THR A 103 12.19 -33.48 12.76
C THR A 103 11.40 -32.50 13.60
N ALA A 104 10.49 -33.05 14.40
CA ALA A 104 9.84 -32.31 15.46
C ALA A 104 10.90 -31.63 16.33
N PRO A 105 10.73 -30.36 16.74
CA PRO A 105 11.54 -29.82 17.83
C PRO A 105 11.38 -30.72 19.06
N PRO A 106 12.46 -30.98 19.81
CA PRO A 106 12.42 -31.92 20.93
C PRO A 106 11.44 -31.42 22.00
N ASN A 107 10.29 -32.08 22.03
CA ASN A 107 9.53 -32.49 23.21
C ASN A 107 9.69 -31.58 24.45
N GLY A 108 9.06 -30.42 24.43
CA GLY A 108 8.53 -29.77 25.64
C GLY A 108 7.09 -30.24 25.85
N SER A 109 6.89 -31.15 26.79
CA SER A 109 5.63 -31.85 27.02
C SER A 109 4.44 -30.93 27.33
N GLY A 110 3.29 -31.28 26.76
CA GLY A 110 2.03 -31.26 27.49
C GLY A 110 1.32 -29.92 27.62
N GLY A 111 0.93 -29.34 26.48
CA GLY A 111 -0.11 -28.34 26.45
C GLY A 111 -0.72 -28.29 25.06
N THR A 112 -1.91 -28.85 24.89
CA THR A 112 -2.84 -28.37 23.87
C THR A 112 -3.13 -26.91 24.20
N ALA A 113 -2.23 -26.01 23.82
CA ALA A 113 -2.52 -24.60 23.80
C ALA A 113 -3.52 -24.43 22.66
N LEU A 114 -4.80 -24.57 23.02
CA LEU A 114 -5.87 -23.83 22.37
C LEU A 114 -5.30 -22.42 22.17
N TRP A 115 -5.02 -22.09 20.91
CA TRP A 115 -4.60 -20.77 20.46
C TRP A 115 -5.48 -19.78 21.21
N GLY A 116 -4.85 -19.02 22.12
CA GLY A 116 -5.59 -18.09 22.97
C GLY A 116 -6.47 -17.22 22.08
N THR A 117 -7.67 -16.92 22.54
CA THR A 117 -8.64 -16.02 21.91
C THR A 117 -8.14 -14.56 21.85
N ASN A 118 -6.84 -14.37 21.68
CA ASN A 118 -6.15 -13.10 21.62
C ASN A 118 -6.57 -12.44 20.31
N THR A 119 -7.53 -11.53 20.40
CA THR A 119 -7.90 -10.66 19.29
C THR A 119 -6.76 -9.70 19.02
N SER A 120 -6.21 -9.73 17.82
CA SER A 120 -5.17 -8.80 17.39
C SER A 120 -5.80 -7.43 17.10
N THR A 121 -6.12 -6.70 18.16
CA THR A 121 -6.74 -5.38 18.01
C THR A 121 -5.73 -4.39 17.48
N PHE A 122 -6.05 -3.73 16.37
CA PHE A 122 -5.41 -2.48 15.98
C PHE A 122 -5.86 -1.39 16.98
N ASN A 123 -5.25 -1.39 18.16
CA ASN A 123 -5.59 -0.48 19.26
C ASN A 123 -4.77 0.82 19.21
N SER A 124 -3.89 0.96 18.20
CA SER A 124 -3.00 2.09 18.02
C SER A 124 -3.72 3.29 17.38
N LEU A 125 -4.69 3.84 18.11
CA LEU A 125 -5.13 5.24 17.95
C LEU A 125 -4.07 6.22 18.52
N ASN A 126 -2.81 5.80 18.62
CA ASN A 126 -1.72 6.60 19.18
C ASN A 126 -1.30 7.67 18.18
N GLY A 127 -1.97 8.82 18.26
CA GLY A 127 -1.73 10.01 17.45
C GLY A 127 -2.87 11.01 17.60
N SER A 128 -2.61 12.28 17.32
CA SER A 128 -3.67 13.29 17.32
C SER A 128 -4.45 13.18 16.02
N SER A 129 -5.78 13.10 16.10
CA SER A 129 -6.62 13.09 14.90
C SER A 129 -6.46 14.40 14.13
N ILE A 130 -6.26 14.29 12.81
CA ILE A 130 -6.22 15.42 11.91
C ILE A 130 -7.66 15.82 11.57
N SER A 131 -8.18 16.82 12.28
CA SER A 131 -9.58 17.26 12.19
C SER A 131 -9.93 17.97 10.88
N SER A 132 -8.95 18.60 10.22
CA SER A 132 -9.11 19.24 8.92
C SER A 132 -7.94 18.85 8.01
N ILE A 133 -8.20 17.91 7.09
CA ILE A 133 -7.18 17.42 6.14
C ILE A 133 -6.68 18.55 5.25
N HIS A 134 -7.59 19.44 4.82
CA HIS A 134 -7.24 20.59 4.00
C HIS A 134 -6.30 21.54 4.76
N ASP A 135 -6.61 21.87 6.02
CA ASP A 135 -5.76 22.76 6.81
C ASP A 135 -4.42 22.12 7.18
N TYR A 136 -4.41 20.81 7.43
CA TYR A 136 -3.19 20.07 7.65
C TYR A 136 -2.26 20.22 6.45
N PHE A 137 -2.75 20.02 5.23
CA PHE A 137 -1.94 20.08 4.02
C PHE A 137 -1.85 21.45 3.33
N LYS A 138 -2.34 22.55 3.94
CA LYS A 138 -2.42 23.86 3.28
C LYS A 138 -1.08 24.52 2.97
N CYS A 139 -0.04 24.18 3.75
CA CYS A 139 1.33 24.66 3.56
C CYS A 139 2.02 24.09 2.30
N LEU A 140 1.48 23.00 1.74
CA LEU A 140 2.12 22.24 0.69
C LEU A 140 1.62 22.73 -0.68
N ASP A 141 2.55 23.12 -1.54
CA ASP A 141 2.31 23.51 -2.92
C ASP A 141 2.32 22.28 -3.85
N PRO A 142 1.18 21.88 -4.42
CA PRO A 142 1.12 20.74 -5.34
C PRO A 142 1.92 20.96 -6.63
N ASN A 143 2.33 22.20 -6.96
CA ASN A 143 3.05 22.50 -8.21
C ASN A 143 4.58 22.39 -8.06
N SER A 144 5.07 22.07 -6.88
CA SER A 144 6.49 21.97 -6.56
C SER A 144 6.87 20.52 -6.20
N SER A 145 8.15 20.17 -6.34
CA SER A 145 8.65 18.87 -5.88
C SER A 145 8.60 18.76 -4.36
N ALA A 146 8.69 17.53 -3.85
CA ALA A 146 8.77 17.24 -2.42
C ALA A 146 9.65 16.02 -2.16
N THR A 147 9.99 15.80 -0.90
CA THR A 147 10.59 14.56 -0.40
C THR A 147 9.51 13.79 0.35
N ILE A 148 9.43 12.49 0.10
CA ILE A 148 8.52 11.58 0.78
C ILE A 148 9.34 10.60 1.59
N THR A 149 8.92 10.33 2.82
CA THR A 149 9.46 9.23 3.61
C THR A 149 8.33 8.30 4.02
N VAL A 150 8.50 6.99 3.76
CA VAL A 150 7.63 5.96 4.30
C VAL A 150 8.32 5.33 5.49
N TYR A 151 7.69 5.42 6.65
CA TYR A 151 8.14 4.82 7.90
C TYR A 151 7.37 3.54 8.19
N VAL A 152 8.08 2.52 8.66
CA VAL A 152 7.53 1.24 9.07
C VAL A 152 8.08 0.90 10.46
N ASP A 153 7.17 0.75 11.41
CA ASP A 153 7.37 0.15 12.74
C ASP A 153 6.89 -1.30 12.64
N GLN A 154 7.83 -2.25 12.56
CA GLN A 154 7.48 -3.65 12.34
C GLN A 154 6.93 -4.25 13.64
N PRO A 155 6.05 -5.28 13.58
CA PRO A 155 5.55 -5.94 14.78
C PRO A 155 6.65 -6.44 15.70
N THR A 156 7.65 -7.06 15.06
CA THR A 156 8.95 -7.40 15.64
C THR A 156 10.00 -6.74 14.76
N ALA A 157 10.78 -5.84 15.34
CA ALA A 157 11.79 -5.06 14.64
C ALA A 157 12.70 -5.95 13.77
N ASN A 158 12.89 -5.54 12.52
CA ASN A 158 13.73 -6.21 11.52
C ASN A 158 13.29 -7.63 11.13
N THR A 159 11.99 -7.90 11.13
CA THR A 159 11.44 -9.19 10.68
C THR A 159 10.17 -9.00 9.84
N ASP A 160 9.85 -10.01 9.03
CA ASP A 160 8.61 -10.08 8.26
C ASP A 160 7.39 -10.57 9.08
N GLN A 161 7.54 -10.71 10.40
CA GLN A 161 6.47 -11.20 11.26
C GLN A 161 5.21 -10.33 11.14
N LEU A 162 4.04 -10.99 11.07
CA LEU A 162 2.76 -10.32 10.86
C LEU A 162 2.23 -9.64 12.11
N TRP A 163 2.61 -10.19 13.26
CA TRP A 163 2.23 -9.69 14.55
C TRP A 163 3.23 -10.15 15.60
N GLN A 164 3.22 -9.49 16.76
CA GLN A 164 3.94 -9.88 17.95
C GLN A 164 2.95 -9.96 19.12
N ASP A 165 2.96 -11.09 19.84
CA ASP A 165 2.21 -11.20 21.10
C ASP A 165 2.87 -10.32 22.16
N LEU A 166 2.14 -9.36 22.70
CA LEU A 166 2.58 -8.53 23.83
C LEU A 166 2.01 -9.03 25.17
N GLY A 167 1.27 -10.14 25.16
CA GLY A 167 0.63 -10.77 26.32
C GLY A 167 -0.86 -10.45 26.47
N SER A 168 -1.54 -11.29 27.27
CA SER A 168 -2.93 -11.29 27.80
C SER A 168 -4.13 -10.72 27.02
N SER A 169 -3.97 -10.13 25.84
CA SER A 169 -5.03 -9.68 24.89
C SER A 169 -4.52 -8.68 23.84
N THR A 170 -3.23 -8.32 23.84
CA THR A 170 -2.69 -7.31 22.93
C THR A 170 -1.70 -7.92 21.95
N ALA A 171 -1.99 -7.78 20.66
CA ALA A 171 -1.02 -8.04 19.60
C ALA A 171 -0.56 -6.71 18.99
N ASN A 172 0.74 -6.61 18.72
CA ASN A 172 1.27 -5.58 17.82
C ASN A 172 1.16 -6.10 16.39
N VAL A 173 0.53 -5.36 15.48
CA VAL A 173 0.46 -5.69 14.03
C VAL A 173 1.29 -4.71 13.18
N GLY A 174 2.08 -3.87 13.86
CA GLY A 174 2.96 -2.89 13.26
C GLY A 174 2.25 -1.61 12.84
N ASP A 175 3.05 -0.62 12.47
CA ASP A 175 2.58 0.71 12.08
C ASP A 175 3.28 1.18 10.81
N VAL A 176 2.55 1.83 9.92
CA VAL A 176 3.09 2.41 8.69
C VAL A 176 2.52 3.80 8.52
N PHE A 177 3.41 4.77 8.32
CA PHE A 177 3.02 6.16 8.20
C PHE A 177 3.98 6.93 7.28
N ILE A 178 3.54 8.11 6.86
CA ILE A 178 4.14 8.88 5.77
C ILE A 178 4.60 10.22 6.31
N GLU A 179 5.78 10.64 5.88
CA GLU A 179 6.21 12.02 5.94
C GLU A 179 6.25 12.65 4.55
N ILE A 180 5.76 13.88 4.47
CA ILE A 180 5.95 14.78 3.35
C ILE A 180 6.80 15.95 3.85
N GLN A 181 7.94 16.17 3.20
CA GLN A 181 8.80 17.32 3.42
C GLN A 181 8.89 18.17 2.15
N GLN A 182 8.51 19.44 2.24
CA GLN A 182 8.62 20.43 1.16
C GLN A 182 9.19 21.73 1.70
N GLY A 183 10.45 22.03 1.37
CA GLY A 183 11.18 23.15 1.97
C GLY A 183 11.30 22.99 3.49
N SER A 184 10.76 23.94 4.25
CA SER A 184 10.70 23.92 5.72
C SER A 184 9.41 23.31 6.29
N TYR A 185 8.49 22.85 5.43
CA TYR A 185 7.22 22.26 5.85
C TYR A 185 7.33 20.74 5.90
N THR A 186 7.02 20.18 7.07
CA THR A 186 6.97 18.73 7.32
C THR A 186 5.58 18.34 7.78
N ARG A 187 5.04 17.26 7.23
CA ARG A 187 3.76 16.63 7.63
C ARG A 187 3.96 15.15 7.80
N VAL A 188 3.65 14.63 8.98
CA VAL A 188 3.80 13.21 9.30
C VAL A 188 2.44 12.64 9.67
N PHE A 189 1.95 11.63 8.95
CA PHE A 189 0.58 11.14 9.11
C PHE A 189 0.44 9.71 8.63
N GLY A 190 -0.58 9.00 9.13
CA GLY A 190 -0.98 7.70 8.62
C GLY A 190 -2.49 7.54 8.61
N PHE A 191 -2.97 6.47 7.98
CA PHE A 191 -4.39 6.14 7.84
C PHE A 191 -4.78 5.02 8.80
N TYR A 192 -5.76 5.26 9.66
CA TYR A 192 -6.10 4.39 10.79
C TYR A 192 -7.61 4.21 10.94
N PRO A 193 -8.06 3.16 11.62
CA PRO A 193 -9.47 3.03 11.95
C PRO A 193 -9.84 4.00 13.08
N SER A 194 -11.04 4.58 13.06
CA SER A 194 -11.57 5.46 14.11
C SER A 194 -11.97 4.72 15.39
N SER A 195 -12.14 3.41 15.31
CA SER A 195 -12.42 2.51 16.43
C SER A 195 -11.60 1.24 16.27
N PRO A 196 -11.28 0.52 17.36
CA PRO A 196 -10.50 -0.72 17.26
C PRO A 196 -11.12 -1.70 16.26
N VAL A 197 -10.28 -2.26 15.40
CA VAL A 197 -10.64 -3.35 14.49
C VAL A 197 -9.73 -4.55 14.73
N ASN A 198 -10.22 -5.75 14.42
CA ASN A 198 -9.45 -6.99 14.49
C ASN A 198 -9.97 -8.02 13.48
N GLU A 199 -9.18 -9.07 13.30
CA GLU A 199 -9.40 -10.19 12.40
C GLU A 199 -10.64 -11.04 12.72
N ASN A 200 -11.05 -11.12 13.99
CA ASN A 200 -12.05 -12.11 14.45
C ASN A 200 -13.46 -11.53 14.71
N SER A 201 -13.61 -10.20 14.67
CA SER A 201 -14.89 -9.54 14.99
C SER A 201 -15.14 -8.34 14.08
N THR A 202 -14.93 -7.12 14.58
CA THR A 202 -15.12 -5.89 13.82
C THR A 202 -13.89 -5.65 12.95
N GLN A 203 -13.96 -6.02 11.67
CA GLN A 203 -12.86 -5.87 10.71
C GLN A 203 -12.80 -4.49 10.05
N THR A 204 -13.84 -3.67 10.23
CA THR A 204 -14.01 -2.36 9.57
C THR A 204 -14.33 -1.25 10.55
N ALA A 205 -13.90 -0.04 10.20
CA ALA A 205 -14.28 1.20 10.87
C ALA A 205 -14.22 2.36 9.88
N THR A 206 -14.77 3.52 10.25
CA THR A 206 -14.45 4.75 9.51
C THR A 206 -12.96 5.02 9.63
N GLY A 207 -12.29 5.29 8.52
CA GLY A 207 -10.89 5.67 8.45
C GLY A 207 -10.68 7.12 8.92
N VAL A 208 -9.54 7.37 9.53
CA VAL A 208 -9.10 8.68 10.00
C VAL A 208 -7.62 8.86 9.65
N LEU A 209 -7.21 10.11 9.45
CA LEU A 209 -5.79 10.44 9.41
C LEU A 209 -5.34 10.88 10.81
N LEU A 210 -4.26 10.28 11.30
CA LEU A 210 -3.64 10.65 12.57
C LEU A 210 -2.26 11.26 12.31
N ASP A 211 -1.90 12.29 13.07
CA ASP A 211 -0.53 12.80 13.13
C ASP A 211 0.38 11.76 13.80
N LYS A 212 1.47 11.45 13.12
CA LYS A 212 2.48 10.46 13.51
C LYS A 212 3.89 11.05 13.64
N SER A 213 3.97 12.34 13.95
CA SER A 213 5.22 12.99 14.29
C SER A 213 5.84 12.43 15.58
N ASN A 214 7.18 12.43 15.64
CA ASN A 214 7.96 11.93 16.78
C ASN A 214 7.65 10.46 17.14
N LYS A 215 7.33 9.62 16.15
CA LYS A 215 7.07 8.19 16.35
C LYS A 215 8.29 7.37 15.99
N SER A 216 8.55 6.33 16.77
CA SER A 216 9.60 5.36 16.45
C SER A 216 9.27 4.61 15.16
N TYR A 217 10.31 4.16 14.48
CA TYR A 217 10.21 3.27 13.33
C TYR A 217 11.43 2.35 13.29
N ASP A 218 11.29 1.21 12.61
CA ASP A 218 12.37 0.26 12.34
C ASP A 218 12.97 0.47 10.96
N VAL A 219 12.16 0.84 9.97
CA VAL A 219 12.59 1.07 8.58
C VAL A 219 12.02 2.38 8.07
N ALA A 220 12.84 3.16 7.36
CA ALA A 220 12.39 4.33 6.62
C ALA A 220 12.94 4.31 5.19
N LEU A 221 12.08 4.51 4.19
CA LEU A 221 12.48 4.73 2.81
C LEU A 221 12.15 6.18 2.42
N THR A 222 13.19 6.97 2.13
CA THR A 222 13.07 8.38 1.74
C THR A 222 13.40 8.57 0.28
N PHE A 223 12.58 9.31 -0.48
CA PHE A 223 12.80 9.54 -1.90
C PHE A 223 12.21 10.88 -2.36
N GLY A 224 12.78 11.43 -3.43
CA GLY A 224 12.27 12.65 -4.06
C GLY A 224 11.13 12.36 -5.04
N VAL A 225 10.14 13.26 -5.10
CA VAL A 225 9.06 13.23 -6.09
C VAL A 225 9.01 14.54 -6.87
N ASN A 226 8.74 14.47 -8.17
CA ASN A 226 8.51 15.66 -8.99
C ASN A 226 7.12 16.27 -8.72
N SER A 227 6.84 17.46 -9.27
CA SER A 227 5.58 18.17 -9.04
C SER A 227 4.33 17.37 -9.45
N THR A 228 4.36 16.65 -10.57
CA THR A 228 3.23 15.80 -11.00
C THR A 228 2.96 14.67 -10.02
N GLN A 229 4.01 13.95 -9.59
CA GLN A 229 3.91 12.88 -8.60
C GLN A 229 3.41 13.43 -7.26
N PHE A 230 3.95 14.58 -6.85
CA PHE A 230 3.57 15.23 -5.60
C PHE A 230 2.11 15.70 -5.59
N ALA A 231 1.64 16.32 -6.68
CA ALA A 231 0.24 16.70 -6.84
C ALA A 231 -0.69 15.49 -6.69
N ASN A 232 -0.32 14.35 -7.26
CA ASN A 232 -1.10 13.12 -7.16
C ASN A 232 -1.12 12.56 -5.73
N ILE A 233 0.02 12.51 -5.06
CA ILE A 233 0.14 12.12 -3.64
C ILE A 233 -0.73 13.02 -2.75
N LEU A 234 -0.62 14.33 -2.93
CA LEU A 234 -1.34 15.30 -2.13
C LEU A 234 -2.85 15.23 -2.37
N ASN A 235 -3.26 15.01 -3.62
CA ASN A 235 -4.66 14.80 -3.97
C ASN A 235 -5.21 13.52 -3.34
N TYR A 236 -4.47 12.41 -3.41
CA TYR A 236 -4.83 11.16 -2.75
C TYR A 236 -4.98 11.36 -1.23
N ALA A 237 -4.01 12.02 -0.59
CA ALA A 237 -4.06 12.26 0.85
C ALA A 237 -5.26 13.13 1.27
N ARG A 238 -5.55 14.20 0.51
CA ARG A 238 -6.66 15.12 0.77
C ARG A 238 -8.05 14.48 0.62
N HIS A 239 -8.18 13.48 -0.25
CA HIS A 239 -9.47 12.86 -0.58
C HIS A 239 -9.63 11.46 -0.01
N SER A 240 -8.60 10.92 0.65
CA SER A 240 -8.59 9.57 1.22
C SER A 240 -9.83 9.27 2.05
N LEU A 241 -10.21 10.17 2.96
CA LEU A 241 -11.38 10.01 3.83
C LEU A 241 -12.73 10.28 3.14
N THR A 242 -12.75 10.82 1.93
CA THR A 242 -13.99 11.07 1.17
C THR A 242 -14.28 10.00 0.13
N VAL A 243 -13.23 9.43 -0.48
CA VAL A 243 -13.38 8.44 -1.54
C VAL A 243 -13.24 7.02 -0.98
N PHE A 244 -12.38 6.81 0.03
CA PHE A 244 -12.18 5.52 0.71
C PHE A 244 -12.30 5.69 2.22
N PRO A 245 -13.50 6.09 2.71
CA PRO A 245 -13.72 6.42 4.11
C PRO A 245 -13.64 5.21 5.04
N THR A 246 -13.54 3.98 4.54
CA THR A 246 -13.62 2.77 5.36
C THR A 246 -12.25 2.15 5.52
N TYR A 247 -11.72 2.14 6.74
CA TYR A 247 -10.58 1.31 7.08
C TYR A 247 -11.01 -0.15 7.14
N HIS A 248 -10.23 -1.04 6.54
CA HIS A 248 -10.44 -2.49 6.61
C HIS A 248 -9.15 -3.18 7.03
N PHE A 249 -9.21 -4.03 8.04
CA PHE A 249 -8.05 -4.71 8.62
C PHE A 249 -7.16 -5.40 7.57
N PHE A 250 -7.78 -6.07 6.61
CA PHE A 250 -7.10 -6.91 5.61
C PHE A 250 -6.59 -6.21 4.34
N TYR A 251 -7.34 -5.25 3.79
CA TYR A 251 -7.16 -4.79 2.39
C TYR A 251 -7.41 -3.29 2.15
N ASN A 252 -7.63 -2.50 3.20
CA ASN A 252 -7.57 -1.05 3.13
C ASN A 252 -7.09 -0.51 4.49
N ASN A 253 -5.84 -0.83 4.81
CA ASN A 253 -5.20 -0.50 6.08
C ASN A 253 -4.08 0.55 5.90
N ASN A 254 -3.30 0.82 6.95
CA ASN A 254 -2.18 1.77 6.89
C ASN A 254 -1.06 1.34 5.91
N VAL A 255 -0.87 0.04 5.72
CA VAL A 255 0.10 -0.54 4.77
C VAL A 255 -0.36 -0.30 3.33
N ASP A 256 -1.63 -0.59 3.02
CA ASP A 256 -2.24 -0.29 1.71
C ASP A 256 -2.08 1.19 1.36
N TYR A 257 -2.36 2.05 2.34
CA TYR A 257 -2.26 3.48 2.18
C TYR A 257 -0.86 3.93 1.79
N ALA A 258 0.18 3.36 2.42
CA ALA A 258 1.57 3.65 2.13
C ALA A 258 2.05 3.08 0.78
N VAL A 259 1.64 1.86 0.43
CA VAL A 259 1.90 1.25 -0.87
C VAL A 259 1.34 2.12 -1.99
N ASN A 260 0.15 2.71 -1.79
CA ASN A 260 -0.45 3.62 -2.76
C ASN A 260 0.38 4.89 -2.94
N ILE A 261 0.90 5.46 -1.84
CA ILE A 261 1.79 6.62 -1.89
C ILE A 261 3.09 6.29 -2.62
N LEU A 262 3.69 5.12 -2.37
CA LEU A 262 4.89 4.65 -3.06
C LEU A 262 4.66 4.55 -4.58
N LEU A 263 3.54 3.94 -4.98
CA LEU A 263 3.14 3.84 -6.38
C LEU A 263 2.95 5.23 -7.03
N LEU A 264 2.25 6.15 -6.36
CA LEU A 264 2.06 7.54 -6.83
C LEU A 264 3.37 8.32 -6.92
N GLY A 265 4.33 7.99 -6.06
CA GLY A 265 5.68 8.52 -6.04
C GLY A 265 6.60 7.94 -7.13
N GLY A 266 6.10 7.00 -7.94
CA GLY A 266 6.89 6.34 -8.99
C GLY A 266 7.80 5.23 -8.47
N LEU A 267 7.57 4.72 -7.26
CA LEU A 267 8.26 3.58 -6.66
C LEU A 267 7.29 2.42 -6.50
N PRO A 268 6.87 1.75 -7.60
CA PRO A 268 6.06 0.56 -7.48
C PRO A 268 6.86 -0.52 -6.74
N ILE A 269 6.32 -0.98 -5.62
CA ILE A 269 6.82 -2.15 -4.89
C ILE A 269 5.84 -3.30 -5.05
N ASN A 270 6.34 -4.53 -4.86
CA ASN A 270 5.45 -5.66 -4.69
C ASN A 270 4.56 -5.42 -3.47
N LYS A 271 3.27 -5.72 -3.58
CA LYS A 271 2.36 -5.61 -2.44
C LYS A 271 2.82 -6.56 -1.33
N PRO A 272 2.85 -6.11 -0.06
CA PRO A 272 3.37 -6.88 1.07
C PRO A 272 2.33 -7.91 1.56
N TYR A 273 1.91 -8.80 0.67
CA TYR A 273 0.95 -9.84 0.98
C TYR A 273 1.57 -10.93 1.81
N ALA A 274 1.03 -11.08 3.01
CA ALA A 274 1.35 -12.20 3.86
C ALA A 274 0.11 -12.99 4.23
N TYR A 275 0.28 -14.31 4.32
CA TYR A 275 -0.77 -15.21 4.74
C TYR A 275 -0.67 -15.47 6.24
N TRP A 276 -1.77 -15.20 6.95
CA TRP A 276 -1.94 -15.56 8.35
C TRP A 276 -2.83 -16.80 8.45
N PRO A 277 -2.32 -17.95 8.96
CA PRO A 277 -3.12 -19.16 9.13
C PRO A 277 -4.44 -18.90 9.87
N ASN A 278 -5.55 -19.45 9.33
CA ASN A 278 -6.92 -19.31 9.84
C ASN A 278 -7.54 -17.91 9.76
N ILE A 279 -6.80 -16.92 9.25
CA ILE A 279 -7.20 -15.51 9.19
C ILE A 279 -7.25 -15.02 7.74
N GLY A 280 -6.31 -15.46 6.89
CA GLY A 280 -6.25 -15.14 5.47
C GLY A 280 -5.10 -14.21 5.11
N THR A 281 -5.17 -13.61 3.92
CA THR A 281 -4.13 -12.73 3.40
C THR A 281 -4.31 -11.29 3.89
N ILE A 282 -3.22 -10.66 4.34
CA ILE A 282 -3.17 -9.29 4.83
C ILE A 282 -1.95 -8.56 4.23
N ASN A 283 -2.10 -7.26 3.98
CA ASN A 283 -0.96 -6.39 3.76
C ASN A 283 -0.33 -6.02 5.11
N SER A 284 0.90 -6.48 5.37
CA SER A 284 1.52 -6.39 6.70
C SER A 284 2.68 -5.41 6.76
N ALA A 285 2.81 -4.72 7.91
CA ALA A 285 3.91 -3.81 8.17
C ALA A 285 5.26 -4.57 8.24
N GLY A 286 5.27 -5.77 8.85
CA GLY A 286 6.45 -6.63 8.91
C GLY A 286 7.04 -6.89 7.54
N LEU A 287 6.24 -7.42 6.61
CA LEU A 287 6.69 -7.74 5.25
C LEU A 287 6.99 -6.48 4.43
N LEU A 288 6.23 -5.40 4.60
CA LEU A 288 6.56 -4.12 3.97
C LEU A 288 7.97 -3.65 4.38
N GLY A 289 8.31 -3.73 5.67
CA GLY A 289 9.62 -3.33 6.17
C GLY A 289 10.76 -4.08 5.48
N GLU A 290 10.65 -5.39 5.30
CA GLU A 290 11.65 -6.19 4.59
C GLU A 290 11.70 -5.85 3.09
N ILE A 291 10.55 -5.69 2.43
CA ILE A 291 10.49 -5.25 1.03
C ILE A 291 11.19 -3.91 0.83
N LEU A 292 10.98 -2.93 1.72
CA LEU A 292 11.64 -1.63 1.63
C LEU A 292 13.16 -1.72 1.79
N LYS A 293 13.67 -2.64 2.63
CA LYS A 293 15.12 -2.88 2.76
C LYS A 293 15.75 -3.44 1.49
N GLU A 294 15.01 -4.28 0.77
CA GLU A 294 15.45 -4.87 -0.50
C GLU A 294 15.24 -3.94 -1.69
N THR A 295 14.42 -2.90 -1.53
CA THR A 295 14.11 -1.92 -2.58
C THR A 295 15.35 -1.08 -2.92
N GLN A 296 16.14 -1.56 -3.87
CA GLN A 296 17.27 -0.81 -4.41
C GLN A 296 16.81 0.16 -5.48
N VAL A 297 16.66 1.43 -5.10
CA VAL A 297 16.40 2.51 -6.05
C VAL A 297 17.50 3.54 -5.89
N ASN A 298 18.19 3.86 -6.99
CA ASN A 298 19.38 4.72 -7.03
C ASN A 298 19.18 6.15 -6.46
N SER A 299 17.94 6.53 -6.15
CA SER A 299 17.54 7.82 -5.62
C SER A 299 16.76 7.74 -4.29
N ALA A 300 16.61 6.55 -3.71
CA ALA A 300 15.98 6.37 -2.41
C ALA A 300 17.03 6.13 -1.33
N ILE A 301 16.79 6.66 -0.14
CA ILE A 301 17.64 6.52 1.05
C ILE A 301 16.92 5.61 2.03
N LEU A 302 17.53 4.46 2.31
CA LEU A 302 17.08 3.53 3.34
C LEU A 302 17.73 3.90 4.68
N THR A 303 16.92 4.02 5.73
CA THR A 303 17.38 4.19 7.12
C THR A 303 16.78 3.08 7.99
N GLN A 304 17.56 2.54 8.92
CA GLN A 304 17.11 1.54 9.88
C GLN A 304 17.13 2.13 11.29
N GLY A 305 15.99 2.06 11.98
CA GLY A 305 15.79 2.65 13.29
C GLY A 305 15.70 4.18 13.27
N GLY A 306 14.90 4.74 14.18
CA GLY A 306 14.89 6.18 14.44
C GLY A 306 13.57 6.68 14.98
N SER A 307 13.38 8.01 14.88
CA SER A 307 12.13 8.68 15.19
C SER A 307 11.77 9.65 14.07
N SER A 308 10.51 9.68 13.68
CA SER A 308 10.00 10.58 12.64
C SER A 308 10.10 12.04 13.06
N ASN A 309 10.20 12.93 12.10
CA ASN A 309 10.35 14.35 12.41
C ASN A 309 9.11 14.93 13.09
N SER A 310 9.29 16.06 13.77
CA SER A 310 8.18 16.89 14.21
C SER A 310 7.47 17.50 12.99
N PHE A 311 6.13 17.56 13.00
CA PHE A 311 5.40 18.30 11.98
C PHE A 311 5.54 19.82 12.18
N SER A 312 5.52 20.60 11.10
CA SER A 312 5.60 22.06 11.19
C SER A 312 4.25 22.65 11.60
N THR A 313 4.19 23.32 12.76
CA THR A 313 2.96 23.87 13.36
C THR A 313 2.47 25.18 12.73
N THR A 314 3.31 25.86 11.95
CA THR A 314 3.01 27.15 11.34
C THR A 314 2.94 27.04 9.81
N CYS A 315 1.84 27.56 9.23
CA CYS A 315 1.73 27.93 7.83
C CYS A 315 1.56 29.44 7.73
N PRO A 316 2.19 30.12 6.76
CA PRO A 316 1.83 31.49 6.42
C PRO A 316 0.38 31.60 5.93
#